data_AF-A0A381PK96-F1
#
_entry.id   AF-A0A381PK96-F1
#
_cell.length_a   1.000
_cell.length_b   1.000
_cell.length_c   1.000
_cell.angle_alpha   90.00
_cell.angle_beta   90.00
_cell.angle_gamma   90.00
#
_symmetry.space_group_name_H-M   'P 1'
#
loop_
_entity.id
_entity.type
_entity.pdbx_description
1 polymer ?
#
loop_
_entity_poly.entity_id
_entity_poly.type
_entity_poly.pdbx_seq_one_letter_code
_entity_poly.pdbx_strand_id
1 'polypeptide(L)' 'MYNSEVETPRNDASVGLLLSYTKEKGFTAIPSKESGLFVKGDVKDMEFIKIGDIDYIVSAKNDDFIEFTRINK' A
#
# COMPACT_ATOMS: atom_id res chain seq x y z
N MET A 1 2.85 23.70 -35.58
CA MET A 1 2.21 23.25 -34.33
C MET A 1 3.22 22.38 -33.60
N TYR A 2 3.77 22.84 -32.48
CA TYR A 2 4.50 21.98 -31.55
C TYR A 2 3.64 21.87 -30.31
N ASN A 3 2.84 20.81 -30.24
CA ASN A 3 2.18 20.46 -29.00
C ASN A 3 3.18 19.60 -28.24
N SER A 4 4.11 20.26 -27.54
CA SER A 4 4.97 19.58 -26.58
C SER A 4 4.06 18.96 -25.53
N GLU A 5 4.10 17.63 -25.46
CA GLU A 5 3.39 16.86 -24.45
C GLU A 5 3.88 17.32 -23.08
N VAL A 6 2.96 17.81 -22.25
CA VAL A 6 3.26 18.07 -20.85
C VAL A 6 3.32 16.70 -20.17
N GLU A 7 4.53 16.15 -20.07
CA GLU A 7 4.85 15.12 -19.09
C GLU A 7 4.70 15.78 -17.72
N THR A 8 3.55 15.57 -17.07
CA THR A 8 3.44 15.83 -15.64
C THR A 8 4.45 14.91 -14.97
N PRO A 9 5.50 15.42 -14.30
CA PRO A 9 6.39 14.57 -13.54
C PRO A 9 5.50 13.72 -12.64
N ARG A 10 5.58 12.39 -12.76
CA ARG A 10 4.87 11.48 -11.87
C ARG A 10 5.28 11.85 -10.46
N ASN A 11 4.42 12.60 -9.78
CA ASN A 11 4.57 12.89 -8.38
C ASN A 11 4.03 11.66 -7.68
N ASP A 12 4.91 10.66 -7.48
CA ASP A 12 4.58 9.49 -6.67
C ASP A 12 4.13 10.02 -5.32
N ALA A 13 2.82 9.98 -5.08
CA ALA A 13 2.23 10.37 -3.82
C ALA A 13 2.90 9.48 -2.77
N SER A 14 3.82 10.06 -1.99
CA SER A 14 4.69 9.31 -1.07
C SER A 14 3.92 8.69 0.11
N VAL A 15 2.59 8.73 0.05
CA VAL A 15 1.63 8.26 1.04
C VAL A 15 0.50 7.52 0.32
N GLY A 16 0.31 6.24 0.65
CA GLY A 16 -0.80 5.43 0.15
C GLY A 16 -2.06 5.55 1.02
N LEU A 17 -3.19 5.07 0.49
CA LEU A 17 -4.47 4.98 1.18
C LEU A 17 -4.97 3.54 1.19
N LEU A 18 -5.37 3.04 2.37
CA LEU A 18 -6.03 1.73 2.47
C LEU A 18 -7.50 1.88 2.09
N LEU A 19 -7.93 1.13 1.08
CA LEU A 19 -9.34 1.02 0.70
C LEU A 19 -9.86 -0.37 1.09
N SER A 20 -10.80 -0.40 2.02
CA SER A 20 -11.51 -1.64 2.37
C SER A 20 -12.78 -1.76 1.55
N TYR A 21 -12.99 -2.90 0.90
CA TYR A 21 -14.18 -3.16 0.10
C TYR A 21 -15.13 -4.11 0.81
N THR A 22 -16.41 -3.75 0.84
CA THR A 22 -17.51 -4.67 1.20
C THR A 22 -18.62 -4.54 0.18
N LYS A 23 -19.42 -5.60 -0.01
CA LYS A 23 -20.58 -5.55 -0.94
C LYS A 23 -21.61 -4.50 -0.54
N GLU A 24 -21.74 -4.23 0.76
CA GLU A 24 -22.75 -3.34 1.33
C GLU A 24 -22.36 -1.86 1.22
N LYS A 25 -21.08 -1.54 1.48
CA LYS A 25 -20.60 -0.14 1.56
C LYS A 25 -19.71 0.26 0.38
N GLY A 26 -19.36 -0.67 -0.50
CA GLY A 26 -18.36 -0.43 -1.54
C GLY A 26 -16.96 -0.20 -0.93
N PHE A 27 -16.17 0.66 -1.55
CA PHE A 27 -14.86 1.06 -1.04
C PHE A 27 -14.99 2.09 0.07
N THR A 28 -14.38 1.80 1.21
CA THR A 28 -14.23 2.72 2.34
C THR A 28 -12.75 3.06 2.50
N ALA A 29 -12.45 4.36 2.47
CA ALA A 29 -11.11 4.87 2.79
C ALA A 29 -10.86 4.75 4.29
N ILE A 30 -9.82 4.01 4.68
CA ILE A 30 -9.38 3.88 6.07
C ILE A 30 -8.12 4.72 6.25
N PRO A 31 -8.15 5.80 7.05
CA PRO A 31 -6.98 6.61 7.34
C PRO A 31 -5.86 5.78 7.97
N SER A 32 -4.59 6.08 7.65
CA SER A 32 -3.43 5.36 8.22
C SER A 32 -3.39 5.39 9.75
N LYS A 33 -3.93 6.46 10.36
CA LYS A 33 -4.06 6.57 11.83
C LYS A 33 -5.02 5.53 12.42
N GLU A 34 -6.04 5.13 11.67
CA GLU A 34 -7.02 4.14 12.09
C GLU A 34 -6.59 2.72 11.74
N SER A 35 -6.05 2.50 10.53
CA SER A 35 -5.58 1.17 10.12
C SER A 35 -4.30 0.73 10.81
N GLY A 36 -3.45 1.68 11.23
CA GLY A 36 -2.10 1.41 11.70
C GLY A 36 -1.16 0.88 10.62
N LEU A 37 -1.63 0.77 9.36
CA LEU A 37 -0.82 0.29 8.25
C LEU A 37 0.17 1.38 7.82
N PHE A 38 1.44 1.10 8.02
CA PHE A 38 2.54 1.97 7.62
C PHE A 38 3.71 1.12 7.11
N VAL A 39 3.90 1.13 5.79
CA VAL A 39 5.03 0.46 5.12
C VAL A 39 5.93 1.55 4.56
N LYS A 40 7.17 1.61 5.02
CA LYS A 40 8.12 2.67 4.64
C LYS A 40 9.00 2.21 3.47
N GLY A 41 9.16 3.08 2.49
CA GLY A 41 10.08 2.89 1.37
C GLY A 41 9.36 2.78 0.04
N ASP A 42 10.11 2.38 -0.99
CA ASP A 42 9.60 2.16 -2.34
C ASP A 42 9.10 0.73 -2.48
N VAL A 43 7.83 0.50 -2.15
CA VAL A 43 7.17 -0.80 -2.23
C VAL A 43 6.88 -1.14 -3.69
N LYS A 44 7.41 -2.26 -4.16
CA LYS A 44 7.21 -2.77 -5.52
C LYS A 44 6.11 -3.82 -5.62
N ASP A 45 5.88 -4.57 -4.55
CA ASP A 45 4.83 -5.59 -4.50
C ASP A 45 4.42 -5.88 -3.05
N MET A 46 3.19 -6.39 -2.86
CA MET A 46 2.68 -6.81 -1.56
C MET A 46 1.72 -7.99 -1.69
N GLU A 47 1.77 -8.91 -0.73
CA GLU A 47 0.86 -10.06 -0.68
C GLU A 47 0.44 -10.37 0.75
N PHE A 48 -0.76 -10.96 0.91
CA PHE A 48 -1.20 -11.50 2.19
C PHE A 48 -0.62 -12.90 2.40
N ILE A 49 -0.01 -13.10 3.56
CA ILE A 49 0.49 -14.42 3.95
C ILE A 49 0.02 -14.77 5.36
N LYS A 50 0.12 -16.05 5.70
CA LYS A 50 -0.16 -16.56 7.04
C LYS A 50 1.07 -17.27 7.58
N ILE A 51 1.54 -16.87 8.76
CA ILE A 51 2.62 -17.52 9.49
C ILE A 51 2.04 -18.07 10.79
N GLY A 52 1.88 -19.39 10.87
CA GLY A 52 1.08 -20.03 11.93
C GLY A 52 -0.38 -19.59 11.86
N ASP A 53 -0.91 -19.03 12.94
CA ASP A 53 -2.29 -18.52 13.02
C ASP A 53 -2.40 -16.99 12.83
N ILE A 54 -1.28 -16.33 12.51
CA ILE A 54 -1.19 -14.87 12.41
C ILE A 54 -1.13 -14.47 10.94
N ASP A 55 -1.98 -13.52 10.56
CA ASP A 55 -2.01 -12.93 9.22
C ASP A 55 -0.98 -11.79 9.11
N TYR A 56 -0.28 -11.73 7.98
CA TYR A 56 0.72 -10.72 7.68
C TYR A 56 0.52 -10.18 6.26
N ILE A 57 1.01 -8.97 6.06
CA ILE A 57 1.34 -8.45 4.73
C ILE A 57 2.85 -8.61 4.56
N VAL A 58 3.28 -9.25 3.48
CA VAL A 58 4.68 -9.24 3.05
C VAL A 58 4.86 -8.18 1.98
N SER A 59 5.88 -7.33 2.12
CA SER A 59 6.16 -6.24 1.19
C SER A 59 7.56 -6.38 0.61
N ALA A 60 7.66 -6.38 -0.71
CA ALA A 60 8.92 -6.30 -1.44
C ALA A 60 9.24 -4.83 -1.74
N LYS A 61 10.46 -4.40 -1.39
CA LYS A 61 10.90 -3.01 -1.50
C LYS A 61 12.14 -2.92 -2.40
N ASN A 62 12.25 -1.84 -3.15
CA ASN A 62 13.45 -1.59 -3.95
C ASN A 62 14.66 -1.33 -3.05
N ASP A 63 15.75 -2.06 -3.29
CA ASP A 63 17.02 -1.96 -2.55
C ASP A 63 16.89 -2.07 -1.02
N ASP A 64 15.88 -2.78 -0.52
CA ASP A 64 15.65 -2.98 0.92
C ASP A 64 15.21 -4.43 1.21
N PHE A 65 15.19 -4.81 2.49
CA PHE A 65 14.75 -6.12 2.92
C PHE A 65 13.24 -6.32 2.73
N ILE A 66 12.85 -7.58 2.58
CA ILE A 66 11.45 -7.99 2.67
C ILE A 66 10.93 -7.65 4.07
N GLU A 67 9.80 -6.95 4.11
CA GLU A 67 9.16 -6.51 5.36
C GLU A 67 7.90 -7.32 5.62
N PHE A 68 7.69 -7.71 6.88
CA PHE A 68 6.50 -8.44 7.33
C PHE A 68 5.71 -7.56 8.28
N THR A 69 4.57 -7.05 7.83
CA THR A 69 3.66 -6.27 8.65
C THR A 69 2.58 -7.18 9.22
N ARG A 70 2.58 -7.36 10.55
CA ARG A 70 1.56 -8.16 11.25
C ARG A 70 0.20 -7.48 11.19
N ILE A 71 -0.84 -8.24 10.85
CA ILE A 71 -2.23 -7.78 10.92
C ILE A 71 -2.78 -8.13 12.31
N ASN A 72 -3.11 -7.11 13.10
CA ASN A 72 -3.80 -7.30 14.37
C ASN A 72 -5.32 -7.40 14.12
N LYS A 73 -5.97 -8.39 14.73
CA LYS A 73 -7.44 -8.52 14.73
C LYS A 73 -8.06 -7.67 15.84
#